data_AF-A0A5M5BUW0-F1
#
_entry.id   AF-A0A5M5BUW0-F1
#
_cell.length_a   1.000
_cell.length_b   1.000
_cell.length_c   1.000
_cell.angle_alpha   90.00
_cell.angle_beta   90.00
_cell.angle_gamma   90.00
#
_symmetry.space_group_name_H-M   'P 1'
#
loop_
_entity.id
_entity.type
_entity.pdbx_description
1 polymer ?
#
loop_
_entity_poly.entity_id
_entity_poly.type
_entity_poly.pdbx_seq_one_letter_code
_entity_poly.pdbx_strand_id
1 'polypeptide(L)'
;MKALFIGGTGTISTDVVALAQQRGWEITLLNRGSKKMPEGIHSIIADINDEEAVAKAIALEHYDVVAQFIGYTAEDVKRDIRLFQNKTRQY
;
A
#
# COMPACT_ATOMS: atom_id res chain seq x y z
N MET A 1 -7.06 12.57 2.54
CA MET A 1 -5.73 12.02 2.86
C MET A 1 -5.38 11.03 1.78
N LYS A 2 -4.13 11.02 1.31
CA LYS A 2 -3.65 10.06 0.31
C LYS A 2 -2.90 8.92 0.98
N ALA A 3 -3.42 7.70 0.88
CA ALA A 3 -2.94 6.54 1.62
C ALA A 3 -2.57 5.38 0.68
N LEU A 4 -1.46 4.72 0.97
CA LEU A 4 -1.06 3.46 0.33
C LEU A 4 -1.21 2.31 1.31
N PHE A 5 -2.01 1.30 0.98
CA PHE A 5 -2.10 0.09 1.79
C PHE A 5 -1.43 -1.09 1.07
N ILE A 6 -0.42 -1.65 1.72
CA ILE A 6 0.28 -2.84 1.25
C ILE A 6 -0.45 -4.06 1.82
N GLY A 7 -1.04 -4.87 0.93
CA GLY A 7 -1.87 -5.99 1.36
C GLY A 7 -3.27 -5.59 1.86
N GLY A 8 -4.00 -4.76 1.10
CA GLY A 8 -5.32 -4.24 1.49
C GLY A 8 -6.52 -5.19 1.38
N THR A 9 -6.34 -6.45 0.98
CA THR A 9 -7.45 -7.40 0.71
C THR A 9 -7.46 -8.64 1.61
N GLY A 10 -6.78 -8.56 2.77
CA GLY A 10 -6.84 -9.55 3.85
C GLY A 10 -8.01 -9.35 4.82
N THR A 11 -8.04 -10.14 5.90
CA THR A 11 -9.17 -10.17 6.86
C THR A 11 -9.41 -8.81 7.51
N ILE A 12 -8.39 -8.20 8.12
CA ILE A 12 -8.52 -6.92 8.82
C ILE A 12 -8.44 -5.74 7.85
N SER A 13 -7.53 -5.82 6.88
CA SER A 13 -7.25 -4.71 5.98
C SER A 13 -8.45 -4.32 5.11
N THR A 14 -9.33 -5.28 4.77
CA THR A 14 -10.53 -5.01 3.95
C THR A 14 -11.46 -4.02 4.64
N ASP A 15 -11.69 -4.18 5.96
CA ASP A 15 -12.54 -3.27 6.73
C ASP A 15 -11.88 -1.89 6.89
N VAL A 16 -10.54 -1.85 7.02
CA VAL A 16 -9.78 -0.59 7.07
C VAL A 16 -9.88 0.15 5.73
N VAL A 17 -9.77 -0.55 4.60
CA VAL A 17 -9.98 0.01 3.25
C VAL A 17 -11.37 0.61 3.14
N ALA A 18 -12.40 -0.16 3.51
CA ALA A 18 -13.79 0.29 3.42
C ALA A 18 -14.03 1.54 4.28
N LEU A 19 -13.52 1.58 5.51
CA LEU A 19 -13.64 2.74 6.38
C LEU A 19 -12.89 3.96 5.83
N ALA A 20 -11.68 3.77 5.29
CA ALA A 20 -10.92 4.86 4.67
C ALA A 20 -11.66 5.42 3.44
N GLN A 21 -12.28 4.56 2.62
CA GLN A 21 -13.12 4.99 1.49
C GLN A 21 -14.32 5.81 1.97
N GLN A 22 -15.04 5.33 3.00
CA GLN A 22 -16.17 6.06 3.59
C GLN A 22 -15.77 7.45 4.12
N ARG A 23 -14.52 7.60 4.55
CA ARG A 23 -13.95 8.88 4.99
C ARG A 23 -13.44 9.75 3.83
N GLY A 24 -13.61 9.33 2.58
CA GLY A 24 -13.19 10.08 1.40
C GLY A 24 -11.68 10.14 1.22
N TRP A 25 -10.93 9.13 1.67
CA TRP A 25 -9.48 9.07 1.44
C TRP A 25 -9.19 8.64 0.00
N GLU A 26 -8.13 9.20 -0.58
CA GLU A 26 -7.56 8.71 -1.82
C GLU A 26 -6.72 7.48 -1.49
N ILE A 27 -7.17 6.30 -1.92
CA ILE A 27 -6.55 5.03 -1.54
C ILE A 27 -5.89 4.41 -2.75
N THR A 28 -4.65 3.99 -2.55
CA THR A 28 -3.92 3.08 -3.43
C THR A 28 -3.71 1.74 -2.71
N LEU A 29 -3.98 0.63 -3.38
CA LEU A 29 -3.65 -0.71 -2.90
C LEU A 29 -2.45 -1.25 -3.64
N LEU A 30 -1.43 -1.70 -2.91
CA LEU A 30 -0.35 -2.51 -3.46
C LEU A 30 -0.63 -3.99 -3.18
N ASN A 31 -0.83 -4.78 -4.23
CA ASN A 31 -1.08 -6.21 -4.11
C ASN A 31 -0.73 -6.96 -5.41
N ARG A 32 -0.81 -8.30 -5.38
CA ARG A 32 -0.44 -9.17 -6.52
C ARG A 32 -1.54 -9.36 -7.58
N GLY A 33 -2.63 -8.61 -7.51
CA GLY A 33 -3.70 -8.65 -8.51
C GLY A 33 -4.60 -9.89 -8.49
N SER A 34 -4.54 -10.73 -7.46
CA SER A 34 -5.27 -12.00 -7.41
C SER A 34 -6.74 -11.88 -6.98
N LYS A 35 -7.19 -10.70 -6.56
CA LYS A 35 -8.56 -10.43 -6.08
C LYS A 35 -9.17 -9.26 -6.82
N LYS A 36 -10.51 -9.26 -6.95
CA LYS A 36 -11.25 -8.13 -7.52
C LYS A 36 -11.04 -6.89 -6.64
N MET A 37 -10.71 -5.77 -7.26
CA MET A 37 -10.53 -4.50 -6.56
C MET A 37 -11.89 -3.86 -6.24
N PRO A 38 -12.04 -3.20 -5.07
CA PRO A 38 -13.17 -2.33 -4.81
C PRO A 38 -13.22 -1.18 -5.83
N GLU A 39 -14.42 -0.73 -6.16
CA GLU A 39 -14.60 0.42 -7.06
C GLU A 39 -14.04 1.70 -6.44
N GLY A 40 -13.51 2.60 -7.27
CA GLY A 40 -12.99 3.90 -6.83
C GLY A 40 -11.65 3.85 -6.11
N ILE A 41 -10.91 2.73 -6.19
CA ILE A 41 -9.57 2.58 -5.60
C ILE A 41 -8.51 2.46 -6.69
N HIS A 42 -7.37 3.14 -6.48
CA HIS A 42 -6.19 2.96 -7.32
C HIS A 42 -5.47 1.66 -6.94
N SER A 43 -4.94 0.94 -7.93
CA SER A 43 -4.23 -0.32 -7.69
C SER A 43 -2.84 -0.29 -8.31
N ILE A 44 -1.84 -0.64 -7.51
CA ILE A 44 -0.49 -0.99 -7.95
C ILE A 44 -0.39 -2.51 -7.87
N ILE A 45 -0.28 -3.14 -9.04
CA ILE A 45 -0.12 -4.60 -9.13
C ILE A 45 1.37 -4.92 -9.11
N ALA A 46 1.87 -5.33 -7.95
CA ALA A 46 3.24 -5.75 -7.72
C ALA A 46 3.33 -6.68 -6.50
N ASP A 47 4.34 -7.54 -6.46
CA ASP A 47 4.73 -8.21 -5.22
C ASP A 47 5.57 -7.23 -4.40
N ILE A 48 5.23 -7.02 -3.12
CA ILE A 48 6.01 -6.12 -2.26
C ILE A 48 7.46 -6.60 -2.09
N ASN A 49 7.71 -7.90 -2.27
CA ASN A 49 9.05 -8.48 -2.21
C ASN A 49 9.88 -8.20 -3.46
N ASP A 50 9.25 -7.78 -4.56
CA ASP A 50 9.94 -7.30 -5.76
C ASP A 50 10.25 -5.80 -5.61
N GLU A 51 11.32 -5.51 -4.85
CA GLU A 51 11.69 -4.13 -4.48
C GLU A 51 11.90 -3.24 -5.71
N GLU A 52 12.44 -3.77 -6.82
CA GLU A 52 12.65 -3.02 -8.06
C GLU A 52 11.32 -2.67 -8.74
N ALA A 53 10.41 -3.64 -8.89
CA ALA A 53 9.11 -3.40 -9.48
C ALA A 53 8.31 -2.37 -8.68
N VAL A 54 8.35 -2.47 -7.35
CA VAL A 54 7.67 -1.52 -6.46
C VAL A 54 8.29 -0.13 -6.58
N ALA A 55 9.63 -0.02 -6.50
CA ALA A 55 10.33 1.26 -6.61
C ALA A 55 9.98 1.99 -7.91
N LYS A 56 9.89 1.26 -9.03
CA LYS A 56 9.45 1.80 -10.32
C LYS A 56 8.00 2.26 -10.29
N ALA A 57 7.10 1.46 -9.72
CA ALA A 57 5.68 1.78 -9.66
C ALA A 57 5.36 3.02 -8.80
N ILE A 58 6.12 3.23 -7.73
CA ILE A 58 5.94 4.36 -6.79
C ILE A 58 6.87 5.55 -7.09
N ALA A 59 7.59 5.53 -8.22
CA ALA A 59 8.66 6.48 -8.49
C ALA A 59 8.21 7.96 -8.40
N LEU A 60 6.99 8.25 -8.85
CA LEU A 60 6.39 9.59 -8.84
C LEU A 60 5.30 9.77 -7.77
N GLU A 61 5.07 8.74 -6.96
CA GLU A 61 4.03 8.76 -5.93
C GLU A 61 4.56 9.34 -4.60
N HIS A 62 3.68 10.03 -3.88
CA HIS A 62 3.86 10.45 -2.50
C HIS A 62 2.57 10.20 -1.73
N TYR A 63 2.69 9.75 -0.48
CA TYR A 63 1.56 9.39 0.38
C TYR A 63 1.64 10.11 1.73
N ASP A 64 0.49 10.50 2.27
CA ASP A 64 0.43 10.97 3.66
C ASP A 64 0.75 9.81 4.62
N VAL A 65 0.24 8.62 4.32
CA VAL A 65 0.46 7.40 5.12
C VAL A 65 0.64 6.17 4.25
N VAL A 66 1.56 5.30 4.64
CA VAL A 66 1.68 3.93 4.12
C VAL A 66 1.33 2.96 5.24
N ALA A 67 0.38 2.05 5.02
CA ALA A 67 0.01 1.03 6.00
C ALA A 67 0.37 -0.37 5.49
N GLN A 68 1.20 -1.10 6.23
CA GLN A 68 1.68 -2.43 5.89
C GLN A 68 0.91 -3.52 6.68
N PHE A 69 0.12 -4.33 5.97
CA PHE A 69 -0.67 -5.41 6.58
C PHE A 69 -0.04 -6.80 6.46
N ILE A 70 1.06 -6.94 5.71
CA ILE A 70 1.75 -8.20 5.43
C ILE A 70 3.27 -8.10 5.73
N GLY A 71 3.67 -7.25 6.66
CA GLY A 71 5.04 -7.17 7.18
C GLY A 71 5.21 -8.10 8.37
N TYR A 72 5.70 -9.33 8.14
CA TYR A 72 5.81 -10.35 9.18
C TYR A 72 7.17 -10.39 9.86
N THR A 73 8.18 -9.82 9.21
CA THR A 73 9.58 -9.87 9.67
C THR A 73 10.17 -8.46 9.75
N ALA A 74 11.26 -8.33 10.49
CA ALA A 74 12.03 -7.08 10.51
C ALA A 74 12.59 -6.72 9.12
N GLU A 75 12.87 -7.72 8.26
CA GLU A 75 13.37 -7.45 6.91
C GLU A 75 12.31 -6.86 5.99
N ASP A 76 11.04 -7.27 6.17
CA ASP A 76 9.91 -6.65 5.47
C ASP A 76 9.84 -5.15 5.75
N VAL A 77 9.96 -4.77 7.02
CA VAL A 77 9.89 -3.35 7.43
C VAL A 77 11.13 -2.59 6.96
N LYS A 78 12.32 -3.20 6.98
CA LYS A 78 13.54 -2.54 6.45
C LYS A 78 13.45 -2.28 4.95
N ARG A 79 12.92 -3.23 4.18
CA ARG A 79 12.61 -3.05 2.74
C ARG A 79 11.66 -1.88 2.55
N ASP A 80 10.58 -1.85 3.31
CA ASP A 80 9.59 -0.79 3.18
C ASP A 80 10.16 0.59 3.54
N ILE A 81 11.05 0.69 4.55
CA ILE A 81 11.78 1.93 4.83
C ILE A 81 12.60 2.37 3.62
N ARG A 82 13.34 1.47 2.96
CA ARG A 82 14.12 1.80 1.75
C ARG A 82 13.23 2.29 0.61
N LEU A 83 12.07 1.65 0.42
CA LEU A 83 11.10 1.99 -0.62
C LEU A 83 10.38 3.31 -0.37
N PHE A 84 9.95 3.57 0.87
CA PHE A 84 9.03 4.66 1.17
C PHE A 84 9.66 5.84 1.90
N GLN A 85 10.94 5.76 2.30
CA GLN A 85 11.67 6.93 2.79
C GLN A 85 11.57 8.07 1.76
N ASN A 86 11.27 9.28 2.24
CA ASN A 86 11.05 10.48 1.43
C ASN A 86 9.86 10.40 0.45
N LYS A 87 9.07 9.32 0.46
CA LYS A 87 7.83 9.17 -0.31
C LYS A 87 6.59 9.12 0.57
N THR A 88 6.77 9.10 1.89
CA THR A 88 5.66 9.18 2.84
C THR A 88 5.97 10.04 4.04
N ARG A 89 4.92 10.58 4.67
CA ARG A 89 5.01 11.36 5.91
C ARG A 89 4.95 10.46 7.14
N GLN A 90 4.22 9.35 7.04
CA GLN A 90 4.10 8.34 8.08
C GLN A 90 4.09 6.95 7.45
N TYR A 91 4.93 6.07 7.97
CA TYR A 91 4.91 4.64 7.69
C TYR A 91 4.57 3.92 9.01
#